data_AF-A0A7Y8QA48-F1
#
_entry.id   AF-A0A7Y8QA48-F1
#
_cell.length_a   1.000
_cell.length_b   1.000
_cell.length_c   1.000
_cell.angle_alpha   90.00
_cell.angle_beta   90.00
_cell.angle_gamma   90.00
#
_symmetry.space_group_name_H-M   'P 1'
#
loop_
_entity.id
_entity.type
_entity.pdbx_description
1 polymer ?
#
loop_
_entity_poly.entity_id
_entity_poly.type
_entity_poly.pdbx_seq_one_letter_code
_entity_poly.pdbx_strand_id
1 'polypeptide(L)'
;MPKNHKLNYCLIKFLSSHNFLNSEFKTIFDGFTSEYPEFCGYHGYQRTYNIIRSLAKINLITIIRRKNQSYEYSSNYTTSELNAYLLNKGIKFDFQIEFEKKLNILKVTMEKTQLEIQFFDQYIKEFPLLRDTLIVFKKNSEQQLKKLESEISVLNKISAHI
;
A
#
# COMPACT_ATOMS: atom_id res chain seq x y z
N MET A 1 -15.76 -7.53 6.95
CA MET A 1 -15.12 -6.76 8.06
C MET A 1 -16.06 -5.69 8.59
N PRO A 2 -16.10 -5.41 9.91
CA PRO A 2 -16.80 -4.25 10.45
C PRO A 2 -16.22 -2.95 9.85
N LYS A 3 -17.07 -1.99 9.43
CA LYS A 3 -16.62 -0.72 8.82
C LYS A 3 -15.55 0.03 9.63
N ASN A 4 -15.54 -0.15 10.96
CA ASN A 4 -14.56 0.46 11.85
C ASN A 4 -13.16 -0.18 11.75
N HIS A 5 -13.06 -1.49 11.48
CA HIS A 5 -11.78 -2.18 11.36
C HIS A 5 -11.06 -1.77 10.06
N LYS A 6 -11.83 -1.64 8.96
CA LYS A 6 -11.31 -1.17 7.67
C LYS A 6 -10.71 0.24 7.78
N LEU A 7 -11.42 1.17 8.42
CA LEU A 7 -10.94 2.55 8.59
C LEU A 7 -9.65 2.61 9.41
N ASN A 8 -9.59 1.91 10.55
CA ASN A 8 -8.38 1.87 11.37
C ASN A 8 -7.18 1.33 10.58
N TYR A 9 -7.37 0.25 9.82
CA TYR A 9 -6.33 -0.31 8.99
C TYR A 9 -5.86 0.67 7.91
N CYS A 10 -6.77 1.19 7.10
CA CYS A 10 -6.44 2.14 6.03
C CYS A 10 -5.71 3.37 6.58
N LEU A 11 -6.17 3.91 7.71
CA LEU A 11 -5.52 5.05 8.34
C LEU A 11 -4.12 4.70 8.83
N ILE A 12 -3.93 3.56 9.50
CA ILE A 12 -2.60 3.15 9.96
C ILE A 12 -1.65 2.87 8.78
N LYS A 13 -2.16 2.30 7.69
CA LYS A 13 -1.41 2.10 6.45
C LYS A 13 -0.99 3.41 5.80
N PHE A 14 -1.88 4.41 5.79
CA PHE A 14 -1.55 5.76 5.36
C PHE A 14 -0.45 6.38 6.23
N LEU A 15 -0.59 6.28 7.56
CA LEU A 15 0.39 6.80 8.51
C LEU A 15 1.75 6.10 8.43
N SER A 16 1.79 4.81 8.09
CA SER A 16 3.06 4.08 7.98
C SER A 16 3.89 4.45 6.75
N SER A 17 3.26 5.03 5.72
CA SER A 17 3.91 5.53 4.50
C SER A 17 4.12 7.04 4.49
N HIS A 18 3.52 7.79 5.43
CA HIS A 18 3.54 9.25 5.46
C HIS A 18 4.01 9.79 6.80
N ASN A 19 5.02 10.66 6.77
CA ASN A 19 5.38 11.47 7.93
C ASN A 19 4.85 12.89 7.77
N PHE A 20 4.37 13.46 8.86
CA PHE A 20 3.94 14.84 8.93
C PHE A 20 4.58 15.53 10.14
N LEU A 21 4.81 16.82 9.99
CA LEU A 21 5.40 17.67 11.02
C LEU A 21 4.55 18.93 11.14
N ASN A 22 4.16 19.28 12.37
CA ASN A 22 3.40 20.49 12.70
C ASN A 22 2.20 20.68 11.76
N SER A 23 1.47 19.60 11.48
CA SER A 23 0.38 19.61 10.50
C SER A 23 -0.97 19.70 11.20
N GLU A 24 -1.88 20.49 10.66
CA GLU A 24 -3.26 20.51 11.14
C GLU A 24 -3.95 19.19 10.83
N PHE A 25 -4.93 18.81 11.67
CA PHE A 25 -5.70 17.58 11.43
C PHE A 25 -6.36 17.55 10.05
N LYS A 26 -6.85 18.70 9.57
CA LYS A 26 -7.47 18.81 8.25
C LYS A 26 -6.51 18.39 7.15
N THR A 27 -5.27 18.84 7.18
CA THR A 27 -4.24 18.45 6.19
C THR A 27 -3.98 16.94 6.21
N ILE A 28 -3.90 16.34 7.40
CA ILE A 28 -3.70 14.89 7.55
C ILE A 28 -4.91 14.14 7.00
N PHE A 29 -6.12 14.62 7.28
CA PHE A 29 -7.36 14.01 6.81
C PHE A 29 -7.51 14.11 5.29
N ASP A 30 -7.23 15.28 4.71
CA ASP A 30 -7.28 15.50 3.26
C ASP A 30 -6.30 14.56 2.55
N GLY A 31 -5.07 14.43 3.06
CA GLY A 31 -4.08 13.45 2.57
C GLY A 31 -4.54 12.00 2.70
N PHE A 32 -5.14 11.63 3.83
CA PHE A 32 -5.70 10.28 4.00
C PHE A 32 -6.83 10.00 3.00
N THR A 33 -7.73 10.96 2.77
CA THR A 33 -8.89 10.76 1.90
C THR A 33 -8.59 10.87 0.41
N SER A 34 -7.44 11.41 0.01
CA SER A 34 -6.98 11.33 -1.37
C SER A 34 -6.64 9.88 -1.76
N GLU A 35 -6.11 9.09 -0.81
CA GLU A 35 -5.82 7.66 -1.00
C GLU A 35 -7.02 6.74 -0.72
N TYR A 36 -7.87 7.13 0.24
CA TYR A 36 -9.04 6.35 0.64
C TYR A 36 -10.33 7.20 0.59
N PRO A 37 -10.84 7.54 -0.62
CA PRO A 37 -11.96 8.44 -0.79
C PRO A 37 -13.26 7.97 -0.12
N GLU A 38 -13.41 6.66 0.13
CA GLU A 38 -14.60 6.13 0.80
C GLU A 38 -14.82 6.65 2.23
N PHE A 39 -13.81 7.30 2.82
CA PHE A 39 -13.86 7.87 4.17
C PHE A 39 -13.99 9.39 4.21
N CYS A 40 -14.20 10.08 3.07
CA CYS A 40 -14.25 11.54 3.01
C CYS A 40 -15.46 12.19 3.73
N GLY A 41 -16.50 11.40 4.05
CA GLY A 41 -17.71 11.91 4.70
C GLY A 41 -17.53 12.31 6.16
N TYR A 42 -18.53 13.01 6.72
CA TYR A 42 -18.54 13.49 8.11
C TYR A 42 -18.20 12.41 9.15
N HIS A 43 -18.80 11.23 9.02
CA HIS A 43 -18.51 10.11 9.93
C HIS A 43 -17.06 9.61 9.80
N GLY A 44 -16.47 9.67 8.61
CA GLY A 44 -15.07 9.34 8.40
C GLY A 44 -14.16 10.37 9.05
N TYR A 45 -14.44 11.67 8.88
CA TYR A 45 -13.72 12.76 9.54
C TYR A 45 -13.67 12.59 11.05
N GLN A 46 -14.83 12.41 11.69
CA GLN A 46 -14.92 12.24 13.14
C GLN A 46 -14.16 10.98 13.63
N ARG A 47 -14.28 9.86 12.91
CA ARG A 47 -13.63 8.61 13.30
C ARG A 47 -12.12 8.70 13.14
N THR A 48 -11.64 9.25 12.03
CA THR A 48 -10.21 9.50 11.80
C THR A 48 -9.65 10.42 12.88
N TYR A 49 -10.36 11.49 13.24
CA TYR A 49 -9.96 12.38 14.33
C TYR A 49 -9.82 11.62 15.66
N ASN A 50 -10.81 10.80 16.01
CA ASN A 50 -10.76 10.02 17.24
C ASN A 50 -9.59 9.02 17.27
N ILE A 51 -9.23 8.43 16.13
CA ILE A 51 -8.07 7.53 16.04
C ILE A 51 -6.77 8.31 16.19
N ILE A 52 -6.60 9.44 15.49
CA ILE A 52 -5.42 10.32 15.64
C ILE A 52 -5.26 10.77 17.10
N ARG A 53 -6.35 11.15 17.77
CA ARG A 53 -6.35 11.49 19.20
C ARG A 53 -6.00 10.28 20.08
N SER A 54 -6.44 9.07 19.71
CA SER A 54 -6.06 7.84 20.43
C SER A 54 -4.57 7.54 20.29
N LEU A 55 -4.01 7.71 19.10
CA LEU A 55 -2.57 7.52 18.83
C LEU A 55 -1.74 8.56 19.60
N ALA A 56 -2.22 9.79 19.69
CA ALA A 56 -1.56 10.81 20.49
C ALA A 56 -1.57 10.52 22.00
N LYS A 57 -2.66 9.93 22.52
CA LYS A 57 -2.73 9.52 23.94
C LYS A 57 -1.68 8.47 24.32
N ILE A 58 -1.21 7.69 23.35
CA ILE A 58 -0.15 6.68 23.55
C ILE A 58 1.19 7.13 22.98
N ASN A 59 1.36 8.45 22.77
CA ASN A 59 2.60 9.09 22.31
C ASN A 59 3.11 8.68 20.91
N LEU A 60 2.30 7.98 20.11
CA LEU A 60 2.65 7.70 18.72
C LEU A 60 2.51 8.95 17.83
N ILE A 61 1.67 9.90 18.22
CA ILE A 61 1.56 11.21 17.57
C ILE A 61 1.77 12.30 18.61
N THR A 62 2.67 13.24 18.31
CA THR A 62 2.86 14.42 19.16
C THR A 62 1.78 15.44 18.85
N ILE A 63 1.16 16.03 19.88
CA ILE A 63 0.20 17.12 19.75
C ILE A 63 0.83 18.41 20.29
N ILE A 64 0.86 19.45 19.45
CA ILE A 64 1.29 20.79 19.81
C ILE A 64 0.07 21.71 19.82
N ARG A 65 -0.20 22.34 20.95
CA ARG A 65 -1.29 23.32 21.09
C ARG A 65 -0.80 24.70 20.65
N ARG A 66 -1.48 25.32 19.67
CA ARG A 66 -1.20 26.71 19.27
C ARG A 66 -2.01 27.71 20.10
N LYS A 67 -1.53 28.96 20.10
CA LYS A 67 -2.17 30.11 20.79
C LYS A 67 -3.63 30.35 20.32
N ASN A 68 -3.97 29.98 19.09
CA ASN A 68 -5.29 30.22 18.48
C ASN A 68 -6.25 29.02 18.58
N GLN A 69 -6.12 28.18 19.61
CA GLN A 69 -6.97 26.99 19.86
C GLN A 69 -6.91 25.88 18.79
N SER A 70 -6.05 26.00 17.77
CA SER A 70 -5.76 24.90 16.85
C SER A 70 -4.70 23.95 17.42
N TYR A 71 -4.80 22.68 17.02
CA TYR A 71 -3.84 21.63 17.34
C TYR A 71 -3.08 21.24 16.09
N GLU A 72 -1.78 21.09 16.25
CA GLU A 72 -0.91 20.50 15.25
C GLU A 72 -0.42 19.15 15.71
N TYR A 73 -0.18 18.30 14.74
CA TYR A 73 0.20 16.92 14.93
C TYR A 73 1.54 16.69 14.23
N SER A 74 2.38 15.88 14.85
CA SER A 74 3.65 15.43 14.28
C SER A 74 3.78 13.92 14.47
N SER A 75 4.26 13.22 13.44
CA SER A 75 4.58 11.79 13.52
C SER A 75 5.64 11.56 14.60
N ASN A 76 5.38 10.62 15.51
CA ASN A 76 6.31 10.17 16.55
C ASN A 76 6.19 8.65 16.74
N TYR A 77 6.10 7.94 15.62
CA TYR A 77 5.93 6.50 15.57
C TYR A 77 6.91 5.90 14.58
N THR A 78 7.22 4.63 14.80
CA THR A 78 7.76 3.72 13.80
C THR A 78 6.62 2.90 13.19
N THR A 79 6.86 2.33 12.00
CA THR A 79 5.92 1.41 11.36
C THR A 79 5.59 0.20 12.25
N SER A 80 6.57 -0.28 13.03
CA SER A 80 6.37 -1.42 13.95
C SER A 80 5.39 -1.08 15.06
N GLU A 81 5.49 0.11 15.66
CA GLU A 81 4.59 0.55 16.74
C GLU A 81 3.15 0.76 16.24
N LEU A 82 3.00 1.29 15.04
CA LEU A 82 1.69 1.40 14.38
C LEU A 82 1.06 0.03 14.12
N ASN A 83 1.86 -0.95 13.68
CA ASN A 83 1.38 -2.32 13.48
C ASN A 83 1.00 -2.98 14.81
N ALA A 84 1.80 -2.79 15.86
CA ALA A 84 1.49 -3.27 17.20
C ALA A 84 0.18 -2.67 17.73
N TYR A 85 -0.08 -1.38 17.46
CA TYR A 85 -1.35 -0.73 17.80
C TYR A 85 -2.55 -1.41 17.13
N LEU A 86 -2.46 -1.77 15.85
CA LEU A 86 -3.51 -2.51 15.14
C LEU A 86 -3.76 -3.90 15.75
N LEU A 87 -2.69 -4.64 16.04
CA LEU A 87 -2.78 -5.97 16.64
C LEU A 87 -3.45 -5.91 18.02
N ASN A 88 -3.04 -4.96 18.86
CA ASN A 88 -3.61 -4.76 20.20
C ASN A 88 -5.09 -4.37 20.19
N LYS A 89 -5.57 -3.74 19.11
CA LYS A 89 -7.00 -3.44 18.92
C LYS A 89 -7.84 -4.66 18.53
N GLY A 90 -7.24 -5.84 18.41
CA GLY A 90 -7.93 -7.07 17.97
C GLY A 90 -8.43 -6.95 16.52
N ILE A 91 -7.88 -6.01 15.75
CA ILE A 91 -8.20 -5.85 14.34
C ILE A 91 -7.49 -6.98 13.61
N LYS A 92 -8.14 -8.14 13.56
CA LYS A 92 -7.74 -9.23 12.67
C LYS A 92 -7.97 -8.76 11.25
N PHE A 93 -6.87 -8.48 10.56
CA PHE A 93 -6.91 -8.12 9.17
C PHE A 93 -7.20 -9.35 8.33
N ASP A 94 -8.02 -9.17 7.30
CA ASP A 94 -8.19 -10.20 6.29
C ASP A 94 -7.02 -10.06 5.31
N PHE A 95 -5.84 -10.45 5.79
CA PHE A 95 -4.61 -10.46 5.00
C PHE A 95 -4.82 -11.21 3.69
N GLN A 96 -5.71 -12.20 3.70
CA GLN A 96 -6.09 -12.98 2.54
C GLN A 96 -6.59 -12.11 1.39
N ILE A 97 -7.47 -11.12 1.63
CA ILE A 97 -7.99 -10.25 0.56
C ILE A 97 -6.89 -9.39 -0.07
N GLU A 98 -5.99 -8.79 0.73
CA GLU A 98 -4.87 -8.01 0.16
C GLU A 98 -3.87 -8.91 -0.56
N PHE A 99 -3.66 -10.11 -0.03
CA PHE A 99 -2.80 -11.11 -0.63
C PHE A 99 -3.32 -11.54 -2.01
N GLU A 100 -4.61 -11.87 -2.08
CA GLU A 100 -5.30 -12.25 -3.31
C GLU A 100 -5.24 -11.13 -4.34
N LYS A 101 -5.46 -9.88 -3.93
CA LYS A 101 -5.31 -8.73 -4.82
C LYS A 101 -3.90 -8.61 -5.37
N LYS A 102 -2.88 -8.70 -4.52
CA LYS A 102 -1.48 -8.63 -4.95
C LYS A 102 -1.14 -9.78 -5.90
N LEU A 103 -1.54 -11.00 -5.57
CA LEU A 103 -1.35 -12.18 -6.42
C LEU A 103 -2.02 -12.03 -7.78
N ASN A 104 -3.26 -11.53 -7.82
CA ASN A 104 -3.98 -11.32 -9.07
C ASN A 104 -3.30 -10.27 -9.96
N ILE A 105 -2.82 -9.17 -9.38
CA ILE A 105 -2.05 -8.16 -10.13
C ILE A 105 -0.79 -8.79 -10.73
N LEU A 106 -0.03 -9.54 -9.93
CA LEU A 106 1.20 -10.19 -10.40
C LEU A 106 0.94 -11.23 -11.50
N LYS A 107 -0.13 -12.02 -11.38
CA LYS A 107 -0.54 -12.99 -12.41
C LYS A 107 -0.87 -12.30 -13.73
N VAL A 108 -1.65 -11.21 -13.69
CA VAL A 108 -1.97 -10.43 -14.89
C VAL A 108 -0.71 -9.82 -15.51
N THR A 109 0.22 -9.30 -14.71
CA THR A 109 1.50 -8.78 -15.21
C THR A 109 2.34 -9.90 -15.84
N MET A 110 2.38 -11.08 -15.22
CA MET A 110 3.09 -12.25 -15.74
C MET A 110 2.55 -12.68 -17.11
N GLU A 111 1.23 -12.80 -17.25
CA GLU A 111 0.57 -13.13 -18.52
C GLU A 111 0.90 -12.10 -19.61
N LYS A 112 0.87 -10.81 -19.29
CA LYS A 112 1.27 -9.74 -20.23
C LYS A 112 2.73 -9.89 -20.67
N THR A 113 3.65 -10.10 -19.74
CA THR A 113 5.07 -10.28 -20.06
C THR A 113 5.31 -11.53 -20.91
N GLN A 114 4.57 -12.62 -20.69
CA GLN A 114 4.62 -13.80 -21.55
C GLN A 114 4.18 -13.50 -22.98
N LEU A 115 3.10 -12.73 -23.16
CA LEU A 115 2.64 -12.30 -24.48
C LEU A 115 3.66 -11.37 -25.16
N GLU A 116 4.27 -10.43 -24.43
CA GLU A 116 5.35 -9.58 -24.97
C GLU A 116 6.52 -10.41 -25.52
N ILE A 117 6.94 -11.45 -24.80
CA ILE A 117 8.00 -12.37 -25.25
C ILE A 117 7.60 -13.06 -26.56
N GLN A 118 6.34 -13.50 -26.69
CA GLN A 118 5.83 -14.11 -27.93
C GLN A 118 5.83 -13.11 -29.10
N PHE A 119 5.44 -11.86 -28.87
CA PHE A 119 5.51 -10.82 -29.89
C PHE A 119 6.95 -10.50 -30.29
N PHE A 120 7.90 -10.49 -29.36
CA PHE A 120 9.31 -10.37 -29.72
C PHE A 120 9.77 -11.52 -30.62
N ASP A 121 9.37 -12.76 -30.34
CA ASP A 121 9.70 -13.91 -31.19
C ASP A 121 9.14 -13.80 -32.61
N GLN A 122 7.94 -13.22 -32.76
CA GLN A 122 7.36 -12.92 -34.06
C GLN A 122 8.14 -11.81 -34.76
N TYR A 123 8.38 -10.68 -34.08
CA TYR A 123 9.00 -9.49 -34.66
C TYR A 123 10.47 -9.67 -34.99
N ILE A 124 11.19 -10.56 -34.31
CA ILE A 124 12.55 -10.96 -34.70
C ILE A 124 12.59 -11.54 -36.12
N LYS A 125 11.52 -12.23 -36.55
CA LYS A 125 11.42 -12.81 -37.90
C LYS A 125 10.98 -11.78 -38.93
N GLU A 126 10.05 -10.89 -38.56
CA GLU A 126 9.49 -9.87 -39.45
C GLU A 126 10.45 -8.70 -39.69
N PHE A 127 11.28 -8.35 -38.70
CA PHE A 127 12.17 -7.19 -38.75
C PHE A 127 13.65 -7.59 -38.52
N PRO A 128 14.29 -8.28 -39.48
CA PRO A 128 15.65 -8.79 -39.31
C PRO A 128 16.70 -7.70 -39.08
N LEU A 129 16.49 -6.48 -39.58
CA LEU A 129 17.37 -5.33 -39.34
C LEU A 129 17.42 -4.88 -37.87
N LEU A 130 16.39 -5.20 -37.08
CA LEU A 130 16.29 -4.86 -35.66
C LEU A 130 16.57 -6.06 -34.74
N ARG A 131 16.99 -7.19 -35.30
CA ARG A 131 17.08 -8.48 -34.61
C ARG A 131 17.85 -8.39 -33.30
N ASP A 132 19.05 -7.82 -33.30
CA ASP A 132 19.89 -7.78 -32.11
C ASP A 132 19.24 -6.94 -30.99
N THR A 133 18.63 -5.81 -31.35
CA THR A 133 17.87 -4.96 -30.42
C THR A 133 16.66 -5.70 -29.84
N LEU A 134 15.89 -6.38 -30.69
CA LEU A 134 14.70 -7.13 -30.25
C LEU A 134 15.09 -8.32 -29.36
N ILE A 135 16.21 -8.98 -29.62
CA ILE A 135 16.74 -10.05 -28.74
C ILE A 135 17.08 -9.49 -27.35
N VAL A 136 17.69 -8.31 -27.27
CA VAL A 136 17.98 -7.67 -25.98
C VAL A 136 16.69 -7.34 -25.22
N PHE A 137 15.69 -6.77 -25.90
CA PHE A 137 14.39 -6.48 -25.27
C PHE A 137 13.68 -7.75 -24.79
N LYS A 138 13.66 -8.80 -25.63
CA LYS A 138 13.14 -10.11 -25.25
C LYS A 138 13.81 -10.63 -23.98
N LYS A 139 15.14 -10.60 -23.92
CA LYS A 139 15.91 -11.08 -22.76
C LYS A 139 15.57 -10.31 -21.48
N ASN A 140 15.32 -9.00 -21.57
CA ASN A 140 14.88 -8.20 -20.44
C ASN A 140 13.49 -8.63 -19.94
N SER A 141 12.54 -8.87 -20.86
CA SER A 141 11.21 -9.38 -20.52
C SER A 141 11.28 -10.79 -19.92
N GLU A 142 12.13 -11.69 -20.45
CA GLU A 142 12.36 -13.02 -19.87
C GLU A 142 12.92 -12.95 -18.44
N GLN A 143 13.84 -12.01 -18.18
CA GLN A 143 14.37 -11.79 -16.84
C GLN A 143 13.30 -11.25 -15.89
N GLN A 144 12.45 -10.34 -16.37
CA GLN A 144 11.31 -9.84 -15.60
C GLN A 144 10.29 -10.95 -15.29
N LEU A 145 10.02 -11.83 -16.25
CA LEU A 145 9.14 -12.99 -16.05
C LEU A 145 9.64 -13.87 -14.90
N LYS A 146 10.94 -14.21 -14.88
CA LYS A 146 11.54 -15.00 -13.79
C LYS A 146 11.42 -14.32 -12.41
N LYS A 147 11.53 -12.98 -12.37
CA LYS A 147 11.32 -12.22 -11.13
C LYS A 147 9.89 -12.32 -10.65
N LEU A 148 8.91 -12.18 -11.54
CA LEU A 148 7.48 -12.29 -11.23
C LEU A 148 7.12 -13.70 -10.73
N GLU A 149 7.61 -14.75 -11.40
CA GLU A 149 7.43 -16.15 -10.98
C GLU A 149 7.99 -16.40 -9.57
N SER A 150 9.18 -15.87 -9.30
CA SER A 150 9.82 -15.97 -7.99
C SER A 150 9.02 -15.23 -6.91
N GLU A 151 8.52 -14.03 -7.21
CA GLU A 151 7.68 -13.27 -6.27
C GLU A 151 6.36 -14.01 -5.98
N ILE A 152 5.68 -14.53 -7.00
CA ILE A 152 4.46 -15.33 -6.82
C ILE A 152 4.74 -16.58 -5.98
N SER A 153 5.88 -17.26 -6.21
CA SER A 153 6.27 -18.43 -5.42
C SER A 153 6.47 -18.11 -3.94
N VAL A 154 7.18 -17.02 -3.64
CA VAL A 154 7.37 -16.54 -2.25
C VAL A 154 6.04 -16.18 -1.63
N LEU A 155 5.19 -15.47 -2.37
CA LEU A 155 3.88 -15.09 -1.88
C LEU A 155 3.03 -16.34 -1.57
N ASN A 156 2.92 -17.31 -2.47
CA ASN A 156 2.16 -18.53 -2.21
C ASN A 156 2.63 -19.28 -0.94
N LYS A 157 3.94 -19.26 -0.65
CA LYS A 157 4.47 -19.81 0.62
C LYS A 157 4.01 -19.03 1.84
N ILE A 158 4.03 -17.70 1.77
CA ILE A 158 3.55 -16.83 2.85
C ILE A 158 2.06 -17.06 3.11
N SER A 159 1.22 -17.08 2.06
CA SER A 159 -0.22 -17.30 2.22
C SER A 159 -0.60 -18.65 2.81
N ALA A 160 0.24 -19.67 2.66
CA ALA A 160 -0.01 -20.98 3.27
C ALA A 160 0.11 -20.97 4.81
N HIS A 161 0.65 -19.90 5.38
CA HIS A 161 0.86 -19.72 6.82
C HIS A 161 0.00 -18.63 7.45
N ILE A 162 -0.92 -18.02 6.68
CA ILE A 162 -1.88 -17.01 7.13
C ILE A 162 -3.26 -17.67 7.25
#